data_AF-A0A850NUE7-F1
#
_entry.id   AF-A0A850NUE7-F1
#
_cell.length_a   1.000
_cell.length_b   1.000
_cell.length_c   1.000
_cell.angle_alpha   90.00
_cell.angle_beta   90.00
_cell.angle_gamma   90.00
#
_symmetry.space_group_name_H-M   'P 1'
#
loop_
_entity.id
_entity.type
_entity.pdbx_description
1 polymer ?
#
loop_
_entity_poly.entity_id
_entity_poly.type
_entity_poly.pdbx_seq_one_letter_code
_entity_poly.pdbx_strand_id
1 'polypeptide(L)'
;MELSSKTDAELDRWIANHEERKLTETPLYRSLLEERARRSQLTHKLRIDRSMELLKNAALMQVCTTYGALAQASDVPWSLARRQMDGANGHLDRLSDLCHARGLPFLTALVVNQQDVETGVLKGEALRGFIACARRLNHLITDEVAFHQARRDECWAWGRAQTGD
;
A
#
# COMPACT_ATOMS: atom_id res chain seq x y z
N MET A 1 -3.72 1.57 25.24
CA MET A 1 -4.91 2.28 24.69
C MET A 1 -5.68 1.25 23.90
N GLU A 2 -6.92 0.98 24.28
CA GLU A 2 -7.75 -0.04 23.62
C GLU A 2 -8.41 0.52 22.36
N LEU A 3 -7.81 0.28 21.19
CA LEU A 3 -8.33 0.76 19.90
C LEU A 3 -9.67 0.09 19.53
N SER A 4 -9.92 -1.11 20.04
CA SER A 4 -11.16 -1.88 19.87
C SER A 4 -12.42 -1.12 20.32
N SER A 5 -12.28 -0.20 21.29
CA SER A 5 -13.38 0.61 21.82
C SER A 5 -13.74 1.84 20.96
N LYS A 6 -12.96 2.12 19.91
CA LYS A 6 -13.11 3.32 19.06
C LYS A 6 -13.94 3.05 17.82
N THR A 7 -14.65 4.06 17.35
CA THR A 7 -15.34 4.05 16.05
C THR A 7 -14.36 4.24 14.90
N ASP A 8 -14.74 3.85 13.69
CA ASP A 8 -13.90 4.04 12.49
C ASP A 8 -13.60 5.52 12.24
N ALA A 9 -14.59 6.40 12.47
CA ALA A 9 -14.42 7.84 12.35
C ALA A 9 -13.41 8.41 13.37
N GLU A 10 -13.36 7.87 14.59
CA GLU A 10 -12.34 8.26 15.57
C GLU A 10 -10.95 7.80 15.15
N LEU A 11 -10.82 6.58 14.62
CA LEU A 11 -9.55 6.07 14.11
C LEU A 11 -9.03 6.94 12.97
N ASP A 12 -9.87 7.23 11.97
CA ASP A 12 -9.48 8.05 10.82
C ASP A 12 -9.09 9.46 11.24
N ARG A 13 -9.83 10.07 12.19
CA ARG A 13 -9.46 11.38 12.74
C ARG A 13 -8.11 11.35 13.45
N TRP A 14 -7.83 10.31 14.23
CA TRP A 14 -6.55 10.19 14.91
C TRP A 14 -5.40 9.98 13.93
N ILE A 15 -5.60 9.20 12.88
CA ILE A 15 -4.63 9.00 11.81
C ILE A 15 -4.33 10.33 11.12
N ALA A 16 -5.37 11.05 10.69
CA ALA A 16 -5.23 12.37 10.06
C ALA A 16 -4.46 13.35 10.96
N ASN A 17 -4.77 13.40 12.26
CA ASN A 17 -4.05 14.24 13.22
C ASN A 17 -2.56 13.90 13.33
N HIS A 18 -2.17 12.62 13.19
CA HIS A 18 -0.76 12.24 13.17
C HIS A 18 -0.09 12.65 11.86
N GLU A 19 -0.78 12.47 10.73
CA GLU A 19 -0.29 12.86 9.41
C GLU A 19 -0.06 14.38 9.32
N GLU A 20 -1.03 15.20 9.73
CA GLU A 20 -0.93 16.66 9.77
C GLU A 20 0.22 17.16 10.64
N ARG A 21 0.48 16.47 11.76
CA ARG A 21 1.56 16.78 12.70
C ARG A 21 2.90 16.12 12.33
N LYS A 22 2.96 15.38 11.22
CA LYS A 22 4.15 14.62 10.79
C LYS A 22 4.65 13.62 11.83
N LEU A 23 3.74 13.02 12.59
CA LEU A 23 4.00 12.02 13.64
C LEU A 23 3.77 10.58 13.13
N THR A 24 4.07 10.35 11.84
CA THR A 24 3.84 9.07 11.13
C THR A 24 4.79 7.95 11.57
N GLU A 25 5.82 8.23 12.36
CA GLU A 25 6.74 7.23 12.90
C GLU A 25 6.37 6.73 14.31
N THR A 26 5.36 7.32 14.94
CA THR A 26 4.98 6.96 16.31
C THR A 26 4.42 5.53 16.40
N PRO A 27 4.68 4.77 17.48
CA PRO A 27 4.09 3.44 17.66
C PRO A 27 2.56 3.45 17.61
N LEU A 28 1.94 4.49 18.17
CA LEU A 28 0.48 4.66 18.14
C LEU A 28 -0.03 4.77 16.70
N TYR A 29 0.61 5.57 15.85
CA TYR A 29 0.22 5.68 14.44
C TYR A 29 0.26 4.33 13.73
N ARG A 30 1.33 3.55 13.93
CA ARG A 30 1.45 2.20 13.34
C ARG A 30 0.33 1.27 13.82
N SER A 31 -0.01 1.31 15.11
CA SER A 31 -1.14 0.54 15.65
C SER A 31 -2.50 0.99 15.08
N LEU A 32 -2.69 2.28 14.83
CA LEU A 32 -3.91 2.80 14.20
C LEU A 32 -4.07 2.29 12.77
N LEU A 33 -2.98 2.25 11.99
CA LEU A 33 -2.99 1.73 10.62
C LEU A 33 -3.31 0.24 10.58
N GLU A 34 -2.71 -0.57 11.45
CA GLU A 34 -2.99 -2.01 11.56
C GLU A 34 -4.46 -2.26 11.92
N GLU A 35 -5.00 -1.55 12.92
CA GLU A 35 -6.40 -1.71 13.32
C GLU A 35 -7.35 -1.29 12.19
N ARG A 36 -7.08 -0.18 11.50
CA ARG A 36 -7.87 0.27 10.35
C ARG A 36 -7.87 -0.75 9.22
N ALA A 37 -6.72 -1.34 8.91
CA ALA A 37 -6.61 -2.39 7.92
C ALA A 37 -7.40 -3.64 8.33
N ARG A 38 -7.27 -4.09 9.59
CA ARG A 38 -8.02 -5.22 10.14
C ARG A 38 -9.53 -5.03 10.02
N ARG A 39 -10.05 -3.84 10.34
CA ARG A 39 -11.48 -3.53 10.19
C ARG A 39 -11.93 -3.51 8.74
N SER A 40 -11.12 -2.95 7.85
CA SER A 40 -11.44 -2.91 6.42
C SER A 40 -11.57 -4.30 5.80
N GLN A 41 -10.80 -5.30 6.27
CA GLN A 41 -10.94 -6.68 5.80
C GLN A 41 -12.34 -7.29 6.08
N LEU A 42 -13.07 -6.78 7.07
CA LEU A 42 -14.42 -7.26 7.40
C LEU A 42 -15.49 -6.77 6.40
N THR A 43 -15.21 -5.67 5.69
CA THR A 43 -16.18 -4.99 4.82
C THR A 43 -15.76 -4.99 3.35
N HIS A 44 -14.47 -5.09 3.05
CA HIS A 44 -13.93 -5.10 1.69
C HIS A 44 -13.98 -6.50 1.09
N LYS A 45 -14.23 -6.57 -0.23
CA LYS A 45 -14.16 -7.84 -0.96
C LYS A 45 -12.72 -8.26 -1.23
N LEU A 46 -11.84 -7.27 -1.41
CA LEU A 46 -10.42 -7.49 -1.63
C LEU A 46 -9.73 -7.90 -0.33
N ARG A 47 -8.90 -8.94 -0.41
CA ARG A 47 -8.27 -9.57 0.74
C ARG A 47 -6.86 -9.01 0.90
N ILE A 48 -6.66 -8.25 1.96
CA ILE A 48 -5.37 -7.60 2.27
C ILE A 48 -4.26 -8.65 2.40
N ASP A 49 -4.47 -9.74 3.14
CA ASP A 49 -3.42 -10.74 3.36
C ASP A 49 -2.96 -11.39 2.05
N ARG A 50 -3.90 -11.75 1.18
CA ARG A 50 -3.60 -12.30 -0.15
C ARG A 50 -2.85 -11.32 -1.05
N SER A 51 -3.24 -10.06 -0.97
CA SER A 51 -2.55 -9.00 -1.72
C SER A 51 -1.14 -8.77 -1.19
N MET A 52 -0.95 -8.74 0.12
CA MET A 52 0.38 -8.64 0.73
C MET A 52 1.26 -9.84 0.39
N GLU A 53 0.73 -11.07 0.41
CA GLU A 53 1.43 -12.28 -0.05
C GLU A 53 1.88 -12.16 -1.51
N LEU A 54 0.97 -11.78 -2.40
CA LEU A 54 1.28 -11.56 -3.82
C LEU A 54 2.37 -10.50 -4.00
N LEU A 55 2.29 -9.38 -3.29
CA LEU A 55 3.26 -8.30 -3.40
C LEU A 55 4.65 -8.67 -2.86
N LYS A 56 4.71 -9.41 -1.75
CA LYS A 56 5.97 -9.96 -1.24
C LYS A 56 6.58 -10.93 -2.25
N ASN A 57 5.78 -11.82 -2.83
CA ASN A 57 6.25 -12.74 -3.87
C ASN A 57 6.73 -12.00 -5.12
N ALA A 58 6.04 -10.94 -5.55
CA ALA A 58 6.49 -10.09 -6.65
C ALA A 58 7.85 -9.43 -6.35
N ALA A 59 8.06 -8.99 -5.10
CA ALA A 59 9.34 -8.45 -4.66
C ALA A 59 10.47 -9.50 -4.68
N LEU A 60 10.20 -10.72 -4.21
CA LEU A 60 11.13 -11.86 -4.25
C LEU A 60 11.51 -12.23 -5.69
N MET A 61 10.51 -12.31 -6.57
CA MET A 61 10.69 -12.65 -7.99
C MET A 61 11.22 -11.48 -8.83
N GLN A 62 11.34 -10.30 -8.23
CA GLN A 62 11.77 -9.07 -8.88
C GLN A 62 10.93 -8.68 -10.11
N VAL A 63 9.62 -8.86 -10.01
CA VAL A 63 8.66 -8.52 -11.07
C VAL A 63 7.65 -7.49 -10.59
N CYS A 64 7.03 -6.79 -11.54
CA CYS A 64 5.85 -5.99 -11.26
C CYS A 64 4.58 -6.84 -11.35
N THR A 65 3.50 -6.35 -10.73
CA THR A 65 2.17 -6.95 -10.78
C THR A 65 1.12 -5.91 -11.17
N THR A 66 -0.14 -6.30 -11.23
CA THR A 66 -1.23 -5.41 -11.68
C THR A 66 -2.37 -5.35 -10.69
N TYR A 67 -3.17 -4.30 -10.81
CA TYR A 67 -4.45 -4.17 -10.11
C TYR A 67 -5.36 -5.40 -10.35
N GLY A 68 -5.35 -5.92 -11.58
CA GLY A 68 -6.09 -7.14 -11.92
C GLY A 68 -5.59 -8.36 -11.16
N ALA A 69 -4.27 -8.52 -11.01
CA ALA A 69 -3.68 -9.60 -10.24
C ALA A 69 -4.02 -9.52 -8.74
N LEU A 70 -4.08 -8.32 -8.14
CA LEU A 70 -4.56 -8.14 -6.77
C LEU A 70 -6.03 -8.57 -6.60
N ALA A 71 -6.87 -8.24 -7.58
CA ALA A 71 -8.26 -8.65 -7.61
C ALA A 71 -8.39 -10.18 -7.73
N GLN A 72 -7.62 -10.79 -8.64
CA GLN A 72 -7.55 -12.23 -8.82
C GLN A 72 -7.05 -12.96 -7.57
N ALA A 73 -6.01 -12.45 -6.90
CA ALA A 73 -5.51 -13.02 -5.64
C ALA A 73 -6.54 -13.00 -4.51
N SER A 74 -7.55 -12.12 -4.62
CA SER A 74 -8.67 -12.02 -3.70
C SER A 74 -9.91 -12.81 -4.15
N ASP A 75 -9.85 -13.52 -5.28
CA ASP A 75 -10.98 -14.18 -5.95
C ASP A 75 -12.14 -13.21 -6.28
N VAL A 76 -11.82 -11.95 -6.58
CA VAL A 76 -12.81 -10.90 -6.90
C VAL A 76 -12.73 -10.53 -8.38
N PRO A 77 -13.84 -10.58 -9.14
CA PRO A 77 -13.89 -10.06 -10.50
C PRO A 77 -13.47 -8.59 -10.57
N TRP A 78 -12.67 -8.23 -11.58
CA TRP A 78 -12.14 -6.87 -11.75
C TRP A 78 -13.24 -5.79 -11.74
N SER A 79 -14.40 -6.07 -12.35
CA SER A 79 -15.54 -5.16 -12.39
C SER A 79 -16.04 -4.71 -11.02
N LEU A 80 -15.90 -5.58 -10.01
CA LEU A 80 -16.24 -5.30 -8.61
C LEU A 80 -15.04 -4.69 -7.86
N ALA A 81 -13.84 -5.25 -8.07
CA ALA A 81 -12.61 -4.83 -7.40
C ALA A 81 -12.24 -3.37 -7.69
N ARG A 82 -12.39 -2.91 -8.95
CA ARG A 82 -11.96 -1.56 -9.38
C ARG A 82 -12.54 -0.43 -8.54
N ARG A 83 -13.73 -0.60 -7.96
CA ARG A 83 -14.38 0.42 -7.10
C ARG A 83 -13.75 0.53 -5.72
N GLN A 84 -13.08 -0.52 -5.26
CA GLN A 84 -12.42 -0.61 -3.95
C GLN A 84 -10.90 -0.53 -4.06
N MET A 85 -10.34 -0.57 -5.28
CA MET A 85 -8.89 -0.68 -5.49
C MET A 85 -8.15 0.63 -5.18
N ASP A 86 -8.61 1.72 -5.81
CA ASP A 86 -7.98 3.04 -5.78
C ASP A 86 -8.81 4.05 -4.97
N GLY A 87 -8.19 5.18 -4.64
CA GLY A 87 -8.80 6.30 -3.93
C GLY A 87 -8.40 6.36 -2.46
N ALA A 88 -8.75 7.47 -1.80
CA ALA A 88 -8.50 7.67 -0.38
C ALA A 88 -9.16 6.54 0.41
N ASN A 89 -8.37 5.84 1.24
CA ASN A 89 -8.82 4.66 1.99
C ASN A 89 -9.18 3.42 1.14
N GLY A 90 -8.82 3.42 -0.15
CA GLY A 90 -8.92 2.26 -1.03
C GLY A 90 -7.96 1.13 -0.64
N HIS A 91 -8.05 0.01 -1.35
CA HIS A 91 -7.26 -1.19 -1.08
C HIS A 91 -5.75 -0.95 -1.15
N LEU A 92 -5.27 -0.22 -2.17
CA LEU A 92 -3.86 0.11 -2.30
C LEU A 92 -3.34 1.04 -1.20
N ASP A 93 -4.18 1.99 -0.76
CA ASP A 93 -3.86 2.86 0.37
C ASP A 93 -3.67 2.03 1.64
N ARG A 94 -4.55 1.04 1.88
CA ARG A 94 -4.45 0.13 3.03
C ARG A 94 -3.21 -0.75 2.97
N LEU A 95 -2.82 -1.24 1.79
CA LEU A 95 -1.60 -2.01 1.63
C LEU A 95 -0.35 -1.15 1.88
N SER A 96 -0.35 0.10 1.42
CA SER A 96 0.75 1.05 1.66
C SER A 96 0.87 1.42 3.14
N ASP A 97 -0.27 1.66 3.81
CA ASP A 97 -0.34 1.88 5.26
C ASP A 97 0.28 0.71 6.03
N LEU A 98 -0.04 -0.53 5.62
CA LEU A 98 0.52 -1.72 6.25
C LEU A 98 2.01 -1.92 5.97
N CYS A 99 2.48 -1.55 4.77
CA CYS A 99 3.91 -1.56 4.50
C CYS A 99 4.64 -0.63 5.47
N HIS A 100 4.13 0.61 5.62
CA HIS A 100 4.65 1.60 6.56
C HIS A 100 4.61 1.11 8.01
N ALA A 101 3.45 0.64 8.48
CA ALA A 101 3.26 0.17 9.84
C ALA A 101 4.21 -0.97 10.23
N ARG A 102 4.53 -1.85 9.26
CA ARG A 102 5.37 -3.04 9.43
C ARG A 102 6.85 -2.81 9.10
N GLY A 103 7.24 -1.60 8.71
CA GLY A 103 8.62 -1.30 8.29
C GLY A 103 9.05 -2.04 7.01
N LEU A 104 8.09 -2.40 6.15
CA LEU A 104 8.35 -2.97 4.83
C LEU A 104 8.59 -1.85 3.81
N PRO A 105 9.32 -2.10 2.71
CA PRO A 105 9.33 -1.17 1.59
C PRO A 105 7.91 -0.99 1.04
N PHE A 106 7.65 0.08 0.30
CA PHE A 106 6.34 0.34 -0.32
C PHE A 106 6.07 -0.67 -1.43
N LEU A 107 5.65 -1.89 -1.06
CA LEU A 107 5.43 -2.99 -1.99
C LEU A 107 4.37 -2.66 -3.05
N THR A 108 3.49 -1.70 -2.77
CA THR A 108 2.53 -1.15 -3.73
C THR A 108 3.18 -0.43 -4.91
N ALA A 109 4.46 -0.05 -4.83
CA ALA A 109 5.25 0.45 -5.96
C ALA A 109 5.41 -0.59 -7.07
N LEU A 110 5.23 -1.89 -6.77
CA LEU A 110 5.24 -2.97 -7.77
C LEU A 110 3.92 -3.09 -8.53
N VAL A 111 2.85 -2.42 -8.12
CA VAL A 111 1.54 -2.48 -8.77
C VAL A 111 1.48 -1.43 -9.87
N VAL A 112 1.37 -1.88 -11.12
CA VAL A 112 1.33 -1.01 -12.29
C VAL A 112 0.14 -1.34 -13.20
N ASN A 113 -0.09 -0.50 -14.21
CA ASN A 113 -1.08 -0.82 -15.24
C ASN A 113 -0.64 -2.04 -16.04
N GLN A 114 -1.59 -2.81 -16.57
CA GLN A 114 -1.31 -4.04 -17.32
C GLN A 114 -0.32 -3.84 -18.49
N GLN A 115 -0.44 -2.72 -19.20
CA GLN A 115 0.44 -2.36 -20.31
C GLN A 115 1.87 -1.96 -19.89
N ASP A 116 2.06 -1.59 -18.62
CA ASP A 116 3.32 -1.07 -18.10
C ASP A 116 4.08 -2.14 -17.27
N VAL A 117 3.56 -3.38 -17.14
CA VAL A 117 4.15 -4.47 -16.31
C VAL A 117 5.61 -4.75 -16.65
N GLU A 118 5.95 -4.81 -17.94
CA GLU A 118 7.33 -5.07 -18.38
C GLU A 118 8.26 -3.91 -18.06
N THR A 119 7.78 -2.67 -18.17
CA THR A 119 8.58 -1.47 -17.87
C THR A 119 8.64 -1.17 -16.38
N GLY A 120 7.63 -1.59 -15.62
CA GLY A 120 7.44 -1.28 -14.22
C GLY A 120 7.35 0.22 -13.91
N VAL A 121 6.84 1.04 -14.83
CA VAL A 121 6.74 2.50 -14.67
C VAL A 121 5.29 2.91 -14.42
N LEU A 122 5.02 3.60 -13.30
CA LEU A 122 3.74 4.25 -13.06
C LEU A 122 3.65 5.59 -13.78
N LYS A 123 2.47 5.88 -14.34
CA LYS A 123 2.18 7.11 -15.07
C LYS A 123 0.77 7.62 -14.77
N GLY A 124 0.53 8.91 -15.01
CA GLY A 124 -0.81 9.51 -14.95
C GLY A 124 -1.45 9.43 -13.56
N GLU A 125 -2.73 9.09 -13.51
CA GLU A 125 -3.50 9.00 -12.26
C GLU A 125 -2.93 8.00 -11.25
N ALA A 126 -2.43 6.86 -11.73
CA ALA A 126 -1.84 5.83 -10.89
C ALA A 126 -0.60 6.34 -10.15
N LEU A 127 0.27 7.09 -10.85
CA LEU A 127 1.42 7.74 -10.24
C LEU A 127 0.96 8.78 -9.21
N ARG A 128 0.02 9.65 -9.57
CA ARG A 128 -0.49 10.68 -8.64
C ARG A 128 -1.05 10.07 -7.35
N GLY A 129 -1.80 8.99 -7.44
CA GLY A 129 -2.32 8.25 -6.27
C GLY A 129 -1.20 7.73 -5.38
N PHE A 130 -0.21 7.06 -5.97
CA PHE A 130 0.97 6.55 -5.25
C PHE A 130 1.73 7.67 -4.53
N ILE A 131 1.97 8.80 -5.21
CA ILE A 131 2.68 9.94 -4.64
C ILE A 131 1.86 10.63 -3.54
N ALA A 132 0.53 10.74 -3.69
CA ALA A 132 -0.33 11.27 -2.65
C ALA A 132 -0.23 10.43 -1.36
N CYS A 133 -0.24 9.10 -1.49
CA CYS A 133 -0.02 8.20 -0.35
C CYS A 133 1.36 8.41 0.29
N ALA A 134 2.43 8.47 -0.50
CA ALA A 134 3.78 8.67 0.01
C ALA A 134 3.95 10.05 0.71
N ARG A 135 3.38 11.12 0.14
CA ARG A 135 3.38 12.46 0.78
C ARG A 135 2.61 12.45 2.10
N ARG A 136 1.46 11.77 2.16
CA ARG A 136 0.69 11.58 3.40
C ARG A 136 1.51 10.89 4.50
N LEU A 137 2.37 9.95 4.10
CA LEU A 137 3.32 9.26 4.99
C LEU A 137 4.62 10.05 5.24
N ASN A 138 4.62 11.36 4.93
CA ASN A 138 5.69 12.32 5.19
C ASN A 138 6.98 12.09 4.37
N HIS A 139 6.88 11.45 3.20
CA HIS A 139 8.00 11.41 2.25
C HIS A 139 8.16 12.75 1.51
N LEU A 140 9.38 13.26 1.47
CA LEU A 140 9.74 14.40 0.63
C LEU A 140 9.98 13.92 -0.82
N ILE A 141 9.19 14.44 -1.75
CA ILE A 141 9.19 14.00 -3.15
C ILE A 141 9.35 15.22 -4.06
N THR A 142 10.50 15.29 -4.73
CA THR A 142 10.84 16.34 -5.70
C THR A 142 10.67 15.88 -7.15
N ASP A 143 10.95 14.59 -7.41
CA ASP A 143 10.71 13.94 -8.69
C ASP A 143 9.86 12.70 -8.45
N GLU A 144 8.63 12.74 -8.96
CA GLU A 144 7.61 11.71 -8.73
C GLU A 144 7.95 10.38 -9.41
N VAL A 145 8.49 10.43 -10.63
CA VAL A 145 8.84 9.23 -11.40
C VAL A 145 10.08 8.58 -10.80
N ALA A 146 11.12 9.38 -10.53
CA ALA A 146 12.33 8.86 -9.89
C ALA A 146 12.05 8.29 -8.50
N PHE A 147 11.16 8.92 -7.73
CA PHE A 147 10.74 8.41 -6.43
C PHE A 147 10.03 7.05 -6.56
N HIS A 148 9.09 6.89 -7.49
CA HIS A 148 8.43 5.60 -7.73
C HIS A 148 9.44 4.51 -8.11
N GLN A 149 10.35 4.80 -9.04
CA GLN A 149 11.40 3.86 -9.45
C GLN A 149 12.29 3.45 -8.29
N ALA A 150 12.74 4.39 -7.46
CA ALA A 150 13.54 4.11 -6.28
C ALA A 150 12.79 3.19 -5.28
N ARG A 151 11.50 3.47 -5.01
CA ARG A 151 10.68 2.62 -4.14
C ARG A 151 10.48 1.21 -4.69
N ARG A 152 10.30 1.06 -6.01
CA ARG A 152 10.22 -0.25 -6.67
C ARG A 152 11.54 -1.02 -6.51
N ASP A 153 12.66 -0.37 -6.77
CA ASP A 153 13.97 -1.00 -6.69
C ASP A 153 14.32 -1.41 -5.24
N GLU A 154 13.87 -0.64 -4.24
CA GLU A 154 13.92 -1.00 -2.82
C GLU A 154 13.10 -2.25 -2.48
N CYS A 155 11.92 -2.42 -3.10
CA CYS A 155 11.14 -3.64 -2.92
C CYS A 155 11.90 -4.86 -3.42
N TRP A 156 12.53 -4.77 -4.59
CA TRP A 156 13.35 -5.84 -5.13
C TRP A 156 14.62 -6.08 -4.30
N ALA A 157 15.26 -5.02 -3.79
CA ALA A 157 16.40 -5.14 -2.89
C ALA A 157 16.02 -5.88 -1.60
N TRP A 158 14.88 -5.52 -1.01
CA TRP A 158 14.31 -6.24 0.13
C TRP A 158 14.04 -7.71 -0.21
N GLY A 159 13.44 -8.00 -1.37
CA GLY A 159 13.17 -9.36 -1.84
C GLY A 159 14.44 -10.21 -1.93
N ARG A 160 15.49 -9.70 -2.58
CA ARG A 160 16.80 -10.38 -2.65
C ARG A 160 17.40 -10.66 -1.27
N ALA A 161 17.23 -9.75 -0.32
CA ALA A 161 17.71 -9.92 1.05
C ALA A 161 16.93 -10.99 1.84
N GLN A 162 15.73 -11.39 1.41
CA GLN A 162 14.97 -12.48 2.04
C GLN A 162 15.40 -13.87 1.52
N THR A 163 15.97 -13.95 0.32
CA THR A 163 16.40 -15.22 -0.31
C THR A 163 17.85 -15.55 -0.03
N GLY A 164 18.61 -14.62 0.55
CA GLY A 164 20.00 -14.82 0.93
C GLY A 164 20.12 -15.36 2.34
N ASP A 165 20.07 -16.69 2.46
CA ASP A 165 20.73 -17.49 3.50
C ASP A 165 21.76 -18.41 2.83
#